data_AF-A0AAV7TH35-F1
#
_entry.id   AF-A0AAV7TH35-F1
#
_cell.length_a   1.000
_cell.length_b   1.000
_cell.length_c   1.000
_cell.angle_alpha   90.00
_cell.angle_beta   90.00
_cell.angle_gamma   90.00
#
_symmetry.space_group_name_H-M   'P 1'
#
loop_
_entity.id
_entity.type
_entity.pdbx_description
1 polymer ?
#
loop_
_entity_poly.entity_id
_entity_poly.type
_entity_poly.pdbx_seq_one_letter_code
_entity_poly.pdbx_strand_id
1 'polypeptide(L)'
;MRPLPLPLLKDGHNDPKQKQLILDTSKTPHHQSSPPGHKAILETSAPDPPLNGAAAIVDKICSSFKAIDSGFDALSLHLDSMSEWLDKHGSRIDEVECRVSEAGDGNVDMLKCLERVEHILNATTAKNEDLEARSHRNNVCITGMAETTHAGSMITIMENLLTNLFGSSSFTGTFMVERVHPTLGLHPALGA
;
A
#
# COMPACT_ATOMS: atom_id res chain seq x y z
N MET A 1 18.08 -22.29 1.98
CA MET A 1 17.38 -22.58 0.69
C MET A 1 18.00 -21.71 -0.40
N ARG A 2 18.06 -22.16 -1.66
CA ARG A 2 18.57 -21.36 -2.79
C ARG A 2 17.39 -20.73 -3.55
N PRO A 3 17.48 -19.49 -4.07
CA PRO A 3 16.46 -18.92 -4.94
C PRO A 3 16.44 -19.63 -6.31
N LEU A 4 15.26 -19.75 -6.91
CA LEU A 4 15.06 -20.18 -8.30
C LEU A 4 15.26 -18.99 -9.26
N PRO A 5 15.83 -19.19 -10.46
CA PRO A 5 16.02 -18.12 -11.44
C PRO A 5 14.75 -17.85 -12.27
N LEU A 6 14.52 -16.57 -12.58
CA LEU A 6 13.47 -16.12 -13.52
C LEU A 6 13.86 -16.42 -14.98
N PRO A 7 12.91 -16.76 -15.87
CA PRO A 7 13.17 -16.93 -17.29
C PRO A 7 13.24 -15.58 -18.04
N LEU A 8 14.22 -15.46 -18.94
CA LEU A 8 14.37 -14.34 -19.87
C LEU A 8 13.38 -14.45 -21.03
N LEU A 9 12.56 -13.41 -21.26
CA LEU A 9 11.79 -13.27 -22.49
C LEU A 9 12.63 -12.52 -23.54
N LYS A 10 12.74 -13.08 -24.75
CA LYS A 10 13.47 -12.49 -25.88
C LYS A 10 12.50 -12.08 -26.99
N ASP A 11 12.86 -11.03 -27.72
CA ASP A 11 12.08 -10.47 -28.82
C ASP A 11 11.79 -11.48 -29.95
N GLY A 12 10.60 -11.37 -30.54
CA GLY A 12 10.09 -12.27 -31.59
C GLY A 12 9.21 -11.53 -32.59
N HIS A 13 9.85 -10.90 -33.56
CA HIS A 13 9.26 -10.17 -34.70
C HIS A 13 8.28 -11.02 -35.53
N ASN A 14 7.07 -10.51 -35.81
CA ASN A 14 6.33 -10.89 -37.04
C ASN A 14 5.21 -9.87 -37.42
N ASP A 15 5.14 -9.54 -38.71
CA ASP A 15 4.17 -8.63 -39.35
C ASP A 15 3.90 -9.16 -40.78
N PRO A 16 2.63 -9.43 -41.18
CA PRO A 16 2.34 -9.73 -42.58
C PRO A 16 1.24 -8.84 -43.20
N LYS A 17 1.63 -8.05 -44.20
CA LYS A 17 0.74 -7.49 -45.23
C LYS A 17 0.72 -8.37 -46.48
N GLN A 18 -0.46 -8.84 -46.90
CA GLN A 18 -0.75 -9.31 -48.28
C GLN A 18 -2.26 -9.10 -48.54
N LYS A 19 -2.72 -8.23 -49.44
CA LYS A 19 -2.67 -8.25 -50.92
C LYS A 19 -3.36 -9.46 -51.60
N GLN A 20 -4.67 -9.29 -51.81
CA GLN A 20 -5.32 -9.24 -53.14
C GLN A 20 -5.43 -10.53 -53.98
N LEU A 21 -6.68 -10.92 -54.29
CA LEU A 21 -7.01 -11.62 -55.53
C LEU A 21 -8.35 -11.10 -56.07
N ILE A 22 -8.35 -10.72 -57.35
CA ILE A 22 -9.52 -10.37 -58.15
C ILE A 22 -9.68 -11.48 -59.18
N LEU A 23 -10.91 -11.92 -59.47
CA LEU A 23 -11.19 -12.56 -60.76
C LEU A 23 -12.54 -12.10 -61.29
N ASP A 24 -12.51 -11.64 -62.54
CA ASP A 24 -13.60 -11.04 -63.31
C ASP A 24 -13.96 -11.98 -64.49
N THR A 25 -14.82 -11.53 -65.42
CA THR A 25 -15.29 -12.22 -66.66
C THR A 25 -16.42 -13.25 -66.47
N SER A 26 -17.41 -13.41 -67.37
CA SER A 26 -17.86 -12.68 -68.59
C SER A 26 -19.31 -13.16 -68.93
N LYS A 27 -20.29 -12.29 -69.22
CA LYS A 27 -20.68 -11.62 -70.48
C LYS A 27 -21.25 -12.54 -71.62
N THR A 28 -22.58 -12.48 -71.76
CA THR A 28 -23.54 -12.63 -72.92
C THR A 28 -23.03 -12.91 -74.35
N PRO A 29 -23.83 -13.51 -75.33
CA PRO A 29 -25.17 -13.00 -75.75
C PRO A 29 -26.22 -13.92 -76.49
N HIS A 30 -27.43 -13.33 -76.73
CA HIS A 30 -28.44 -13.48 -77.82
C HIS A 30 -28.69 -14.83 -78.57
N HIS A 31 -29.97 -15.23 -78.75
CA HIS A 31 -30.84 -14.79 -79.89
C HIS A 31 -32.33 -15.22 -79.78
N GLN A 32 -33.20 -14.61 -80.60
CA GLN A 32 -34.67 -14.80 -80.69
C GLN A 32 -35.11 -16.05 -81.49
N SER A 33 -36.30 -16.60 -81.20
CA SER A 33 -37.27 -17.07 -82.22
C SER A 33 -38.68 -17.34 -81.61
N SER A 34 -39.72 -17.33 -82.45
CA SER A 34 -41.16 -17.46 -82.11
C SER A 34 -41.98 -17.59 -83.43
N PRO A 35 -43.27 -18.03 -83.47
CA PRO A 35 -44.08 -18.78 -82.49
C PRO A 35 -44.24 -20.26 -82.96
N PRO A 36 -45.33 -20.86 -83.55
CA PRO A 36 -46.75 -20.48 -83.74
C PRO A 36 -47.82 -21.50 -83.25
N GLY A 37 -48.81 -21.04 -82.47
CA GLY A 37 -50.23 -21.45 -82.58
C GLY A 37 -50.75 -22.75 -81.92
N HIS A 38 -51.80 -22.62 -81.09
CA HIS A 38 -53.13 -23.26 -81.27
C HIS A 38 -54.17 -22.54 -80.38
N LYS A 39 -55.47 -22.76 -80.61
CA LYS A 39 -56.56 -21.83 -80.22
C LYS A 39 -57.42 -22.24 -79.02
N ALA A 40 -57.87 -21.20 -78.29
CA ALA A 40 -59.23 -20.96 -77.77
C ALA A 40 -59.75 -21.62 -76.47
N ILE A 41 -60.84 -21.00 -75.99
CA ILE A 41 -61.79 -21.40 -74.93
C ILE A 41 -61.27 -21.13 -73.50
N LEU A 42 -61.98 -20.54 -72.53
CA LEU A 42 -63.18 -19.67 -72.34
C LEU A 42 -63.28 -19.52 -70.80
N GLU A 43 -63.95 -18.50 -70.28
CA GLU A 43 -64.02 -18.18 -68.84
C GLU A 43 -64.58 -19.30 -67.93
N THR A 44 -64.06 -19.40 -66.69
CA THR A 44 -64.80 -19.72 -65.44
C THR A 44 -63.82 -19.57 -64.24
N SER A 45 -64.01 -18.61 -63.33
CA SER A 45 -64.89 -18.70 -62.15
C SER A 45 -64.38 -19.58 -61.00
N ALA A 46 -63.46 -19.07 -60.17
CA ALA A 46 -63.38 -19.31 -58.71
C ALA A 46 -62.32 -18.38 -58.06
N PRO A 47 -62.50 -17.93 -56.80
CA PRO A 47 -61.53 -17.07 -56.11
C PRO A 47 -60.37 -17.87 -55.51
N ASP A 48 -59.18 -17.24 -55.44
CA ASP A 48 -58.01 -17.79 -54.75
C ASP A 48 -58.29 -18.03 -53.25
N PRO A 49 -57.74 -19.12 -52.65
CA PRO A 49 -57.80 -19.32 -51.21
C PRO A 49 -57.00 -18.23 -50.47
N PRO A 50 -57.40 -17.84 -49.25
CA PRO A 50 -56.93 -16.60 -48.62
C PRO A 50 -55.44 -16.66 -48.26
N LEU A 51 -54.65 -15.80 -48.93
CA LEU A 51 -53.23 -15.51 -48.66
C LEU A 51 -52.96 -14.94 -47.24
N ASN A 52 -54.00 -14.75 -46.45
CA ASN A 52 -54.01 -14.07 -45.15
C ASN A 52 -53.23 -14.82 -44.06
N GLY A 53 -53.22 -16.16 -44.09
CA GLY A 53 -52.51 -16.98 -43.11
C GLY A 53 -50.98 -16.89 -43.21
N ALA A 54 -50.45 -16.88 -44.44
CA ALA A 54 -49.01 -16.80 -44.68
C ALA A 54 -48.44 -15.41 -44.31
N ALA A 55 -49.16 -14.34 -44.67
CA ALA A 55 -48.79 -12.97 -44.30
C ALA A 55 -48.69 -12.78 -42.77
N ALA A 56 -49.71 -13.25 -42.03
CA ALA A 56 -49.71 -13.16 -40.56
C ALA A 56 -48.56 -13.95 -39.89
N ILE A 57 -48.12 -15.07 -40.49
CA ILE A 57 -46.94 -15.81 -40.02
C ILE A 57 -45.66 -15.01 -40.27
N VAL A 58 -45.50 -14.41 -41.45
CA VAL A 58 -44.35 -13.57 -41.79
C VAL A 58 -44.28 -12.34 -40.89
N ASP A 59 -45.40 -11.65 -40.65
CA ASP A 59 -45.44 -10.48 -39.75
C ASP A 59 -45.03 -10.85 -38.31
N LYS A 60 -45.48 -12.01 -37.82
CA LYS A 60 -45.09 -12.51 -36.50
C LYS A 60 -43.59 -12.83 -36.45
N ILE A 61 -43.04 -13.46 -37.48
CA ILE A 61 -41.59 -13.73 -37.60
C ILE A 61 -40.79 -12.43 -37.64
N CYS A 62 -41.19 -11.46 -38.48
CA CYS A 62 -40.56 -10.14 -38.56
C CYS A 62 -40.63 -9.37 -37.22
N SER A 63 -41.73 -9.51 -36.47
CA SER A 63 -41.85 -8.91 -35.13
C SER A 63 -40.92 -9.60 -34.12
N SER A 64 -40.78 -10.93 -34.17
CA SER A 64 -39.83 -11.66 -33.34
C SER A 64 -38.38 -11.30 -33.66
N PHE A 65 -37.99 -11.16 -34.93
CA PHE A 65 -36.65 -10.71 -35.30
C PHE A 65 -36.34 -9.31 -34.77
N LYS A 66 -37.25 -8.33 -34.94
CA LYS A 66 -37.08 -6.98 -34.36
C LYS A 66 -36.93 -6.98 -32.83
N ALA A 67 -37.62 -7.89 -32.15
CA ALA A 67 -37.48 -8.07 -30.69
C ALA A 67 -36.14 -8.72 -30.30
N ILE A 68 -35.58 -9.59 -31.15
CA ILE A 68 -34.25 -10.17 -30.96
C ILE A 68 -33.17 -9.13 -31.22
N ASP A 69 -33.26 -8.35 -32.31
CA ASP A 69 -32.30 -7.31 -32.66
C ASP A 69 -32.20 -6.26 -31.54
N SER A 70 -33.35 -5.73 -31.09
CA SER A 70 -33.38 -4.78 -29.96
C SER A 70 -32.94 -5.38 -28.63
N GLY A 71 -33.10 -6.69 -28.43
CA GLY A 71 -32.53 -7.43 -27.30
C GLY A 71 -31.00 -7.57 -27.39
N PHE A 72 -30.47 -7.74 -28.59
CA PHE A 72 -29.02 -7.78 -28.85
C PHE A 72 -28.37 -6.41 -28.67
N ASP A 73 -29.00 -5.33 -29.16
CA ASP A 73 -28.56 -3.95 -28.92
C ASP A 73 -28.50 -3.65 -27.42
N ALA A 74 -29.55 -4.01 -26.67
CA ALA A 74 -29.59 -3.84 -25.21
C ALA A 74 -28.53 -4.68 -24.48
N LEU A 75 -28.22 -5.89 -24.96
CA LEU A 75 -27.14 -6.71 -24.42
C LEU A 75 -25.76 -6.11 -24.72
N SER A 76 -25.52 -5.60 -25.93
CA SER A 76 -24.27 -4.93 -26.29
C SER A 76 -24.01 -3.75 -25.36
N LEU A 77 -25.00 -2.85 -25.19
CA LEU A 77 -24.90 -1.71 -24.28
C LEU A 77 -24.62 -2.13 -22.82
N HIS A 78 -25.16 -3.27 -22.37
CA HIS A 78 -24.85 -3.80 -21.04
C HIS A 78 -23.41 -4.30 -20.95
N LEU A 79 -22.92 -5.02 -21.97
CA LEU A 79 -21.54 -5.52 -22.01
C LEU A 79 -20.52 -4.37 -22.10
N ASP A 80 -20.80 -3.36 -22.91
CA ASP A 80 -19.98 -2.15 -23.03
C ASP A 80 -19.88 -1.43 -21.67
N SER A 81 -21.02 -1.20 -21.01
CA SER A 81 -21.05 -0.60 -19.67
C SER A 81 -20.32 -1.47 -18.65
N MET A 82 -20.49 -2.80 -18.69
CA MET A 82 -19.76 -3.70 -17.80
C MET A 82 -18.24 -3.63 -18.03
N SER A 83 -17.78 -3.49 -19.28
CA SER A 83 -16.36 -3.27 -19.60
C SER A 83 -15.84 -1.98 -18.97
N GLU A 84 -16.55 -0.85 -19.14
CA GLU A 84 -16.18 0.43 -18.51
C GLU A 84 -16.09 0.33 -16.98
N TRP A 85 -17.01 -0.42 -16.35
CA TRP A 85 -16.98 -0.68 -14.92
C TRP A 85 -15.77 -1.54 -14.52
N LEU A 86 -15.43 -2.59 -15.28
CA LEU A 86 -14.25 -3.41 -15.01
C LEU A 86 -12.96 -2.57 -15.13
N ASP A 87 -12.80 -1.79 -16.20
CA ASP A 87 -11.61 -0.95 -16.41
C ASP A 87 -11.45 0.07 -15.28
N LYS A 88 -12.54 0.76 -14.90
CA LYS A 88 -12.56 1.68 -13.77
C LYS A 88 -12.25 1.01 -12.44
N HIS A 89 -12.68 -0.24 -12.25
CA HIS A 89 -12.34 -1.01 -11.05
C HIS A 89 -10.88 -1.46 -11.04
N GLY A 90 -10.32 -1.86 -12.18
CA GLY A 90 -8.90 -2.17 -12.36
C GLY A 90 -8.02 -0.98 -12.00
N SER A 91 -8.22 0.18 -12.63
CA SER A 91 -7.45 1.41 -12.33
C SER A 91 -7.52 1.81 -10.86
N ARG A 92 -8.66 1.57 -10.19
CA ARG A 92 -8.81 1.87 -8.75
C ARG A 92 -8.14 0.82 -7.85
N ILE A 93 -7.97 -0.41 -8.32
CA ILE A 93 -7.18 -1.44 -7.62
C ILE A 93 -5.70 -1.09 -7.76
N ASP A 94 -5.22 -0.80 -8.97
CA ASP A 94 -3.82 -0.42 -9.22
C ASP A 94 -3.37 0.78 -8.36
N GLU A 95 -4.21 1.81 -8.27
CA GLU A 95 -3.98 2.99 -7.40
C GLU A 95 -3.92 2.62 -5.90
N VAL A 96 -4.78 1.70 -5.45
CA VAL A 96 -4.76 1.23 -4.05
C VAL A 96 -3.53 0.38 -3.78
N GLU A 97 -3.15 -0.51 -4.69
CA GLU A 97 -1.93 -1.33 -4.57
C GLU A 97 -0.67 -0.47 -4.55
N CYS A 98 -0.58 0.54 -5.42
CA CYS A 98 0.49 1.53 -5.42
C CYS A 98 0.62 2.23 -4.05
N ARG A 99 -0.48 2.82 -3.55
CA ARG A 99 -0.50 3.52 -2.26
C ARG A 99 -0.23 2.60 -1.06
N VAL A 100 -0.62 1.33 -1.14
CA VAL A 100 -0.29 0.32 -0.11
C VAL A 100 1.20 -0.03 -0.15
N SER A 101 1.82 -0.10 -1.33
CA SER A 101 3.27 -0.29 -1.48
C SER A 101 4.05 0.89 -0.89
N GLU A 102 3.69 2.12 -1.27
CA GLU A 102 4.32 3.35 -0.73
C GLU A 102 4.21 3.44 0.80
N ALA A 103 3.03 3.12 1.36
CA ALA A 103 2.83 3.07 2.80
C ALA A 103 3.63 1.94 3.48
N GLY A 104 3.79 0.80 2.80
CA GLY A 104 4.63 -0.31 3.24
C GLY A 104 6.10 0.07 3.35
N ASP A 105 6.65 0.67 2.29
CA ASP A 105 8.03 1.14 2.24
C ASP A 105 8.30 2.25 3.27
N GLY A 106 7.38 3.21 3.39
CA GLY A 106 7.44 4.26 4.42
C GLY A 106 7.44 3.71 5.84
N ASN A 107 6.63 2.68 6.13
CA ASN A 107 6.63 2.01 7.44
C ASN A 107 7.97 1.30 7.72
N VAL A 108 8.56 0.64 6.72
CA VAL A 108 9.86 -0.02 6.85
C VAL A 108 10.97 0.98 7.18
N ASP A 109 10.98 2.15 6.53
CA ASP A 109 11.98 3.19 6.81
C ASP A 109 11.76 3.91 8.15
N MET A 110 10.50 4.08 8.57
CA MET A 110 10.19 4.56 9.93
C MET A 110 10.70 3.59 11.01
N LEU A 111 10.52 2.27 10.84
CA LEU A 111 11.01 1.27 11.78
C LEU A 111 12.54 1.29 11.90
N LYS A 112 13.28 1.35 10.78
CA LYS A 112 14.75 1.54 10.78
C LYS A 112 15.17 2.85 11.46
N CYS A 113 14.33 3.88 11.41
CA CYS A 113 14.59 5.15 12.05
C CYS A 113 14.43 5.05 13.58
N LEU A 114 13.36 4.39 14.04
CA LEU A 114 13.11 4.15 15.46
C LEU A 114 14.23 3.30 16.09
N GLU A 115 14.63 2.20 15.46
CA GLU A 115 15.75 1.35 15.93
C GLU A 115 17.05 2.15 16.10
N ARG A 116 17.36 3.04 15.14
CA ARG A 116 18.53 3.92 15.21
C ARG A 116 18.44 4.94 16.34
N VAL A 117 17.26 5.53 16.56
CA VAL A 117 17.01 6.49 17.64
C VAL A 117 17.09 5.82 19.00
N GLU A 118 16.52 4.62 19.16
CA GLU A 118 16.61 3.80 20.37
C GLU A 118 18.08 3.45 20.69
N HIS A 119 18.84 3.01 19.69
CA HIS A 119 20.27 2.71 19.87
C HIS A 119 21.06 3.95 20.33
N ILE A 120 20.84 5.11 19.71
CA ILE A 120 21.49 6.36 20.12
C ILE A 120 21.07 6.76 21.54
N LEU A 121 19.77 6.69 21.85
CA LEU A 121 19.24 6.99 23.18
C LEU A 121 19.94 6.15 24.24
N ASN A 122 19.91 4.82 24.09
CA ASN A 122 20.54 3.88 25.02
C ASN A 122 22.06 4.14 25.19
N ALA A 123 22.77 4.42 24.10
CA ALA A 123 24.19 4.77 24.16
C ALA A 123 24.45 6.11 24.87
N THR A 124 23.59 7.12 24.68
CA THR A 124 23.69 8.41 25.38
C THR A 124 23.32 8.31 26.86
N THR A 125 22.31 7.52 27.22
CA THR A 125 21.90 7.29 28.61
C THR A 125 23.02 6.58 29.38
N ALA A 126 23.54 5.46 28.87
CA ALA A 126 24.65 4.73 29.50
C ALA A 126 25.92 5.60 29.64
N LYS A 127 26.19 6.48 28.66
CA LYS A 127 27.29 7.44 28.75
C LYS A 127 27.03 8.54 29.78
N ASN A 128 25.79 9.00 29.93
CA ASN A 128 25.43 9.97 30.96
C ASN A 128 25.60 9.37 32.36
N GLU A 129 25.14 8.12 32.56
CA GLU A 129 25.32 7.37 33.80
C GLU A 129 26.81 7.17 34.16
N ASP A 130 27.69 6.83 33.20
CA ASP A 130 29.16 6.78 33.44
C ASP A 130 29.70 8.15 33.89
N LEU A 131 29.33 9.22 33.18
CA LEU A 131 29.81 10.57 33.48
C LEU A 131 29.30 11.08 34.85
N GLU A 132 28.05 10.77 35.20
CA GLU A 132 27.44 11.09 36.50
C GLU A 132 28.11 10.31 37.63
N ALA A 133 28.27 8.99 37.49
CA ALA A 133 28.98 8.16 38.47
C ALA A 133 30.44 8.59 38.67
N ARG A 134 31.12 9.03 37.60
CA ARG A 134 32.48 9.56 37.66
C ARG A 134 32.55 10.97 38.26
N SER A 135 31.56 11.82 38.00
CA SER A 135 31.43 13.14 38.62
C SER A 135 31.24 13.03 40.13
N HIS A 136 30.45 12.07 40.58
CA HIS A 136 30.14 11.85 41.99
C HIS A 136 31.09 10.88 42.72
N ARG A 137 32.12 10.35 42.05
CA ARG A 137 33.06 9.36 42.63
C ARG A 137 33.77 9.83 43.90
N ASN A 138 34.01 11.14 44.04
CA ASN A 138 34.66 11.73 45.20
C ASN A 138 33.65 12.39 46.18
N ASN A 139 32.34 12.29 45.90
CA ASN A 139 31.30 12.86 46.74
C ASN A 139 30.84 11.82 47.77
N VAL A 140 30.72 12.25 49.02
CA VAL A 140 30.17 11.43 50.12
C VAL A 140 28.91 12.10 50.64
N CYS A 141 27.82 11.33 50.76
CA CYS A 141 26.59 11.77 51.42
C CYS A 141 26.60 11.27 52.87
N ILE A 142 26.36 12.17 53.83
CA ILE A 142 26.23 11.84 55.25
C ILE A 142 24.79 12.15 55.66
N THR A 143 24.06 11.13 56.10
CA THR A 143 22.65 11.21 56.49
C THR A 143 22.51 11.10 58.01
N GLY A 144 21.41 11.63 58.57
CA GLY A 144 21.12 11.54 60.00
C GLY A 144 21.96 12.44 60.92
N MET A 145 22.73 13.39 60.37
CA MET A 145 23.32 14.47 61.17
C MET A 145 22.21 15.42 61.65
N ALA A 146 22.20 15.72 62.95
CA ALA A 146 21.31 16.72 63.50
C ALA A 146 21.65 18.11 62.95
N GLU A 147 20.64 18.85 62.50
CA GLU A 147 20.75 20.25 62.07
C GLU A 147 21.01 21.18 63.27
N THR A 148 22.18 21.05 63.89
CA THR A 148 22.62 22.01 64.90
C THR A 148 22.88 23.35 64.25
N THR A 149 22.65 24.45 64.97
CA THR A 149 23.02 25.80 64.51
C THR A 149 24.54 25.92 64.45
N HIS A 150 25.14 25.48 63.34
CA HIS A 150 26.58 25.38 63.16
C HIS A 150 27.25 26.77 63.16
N ALA A 151 27.82 27.15 64.29
CA ALA A 151 28.63 28.35 64.42
C ALA A 151 30.03 28.13 63.81
N GLY A 152 30.12 28.14 62.47
CA GLY A 152 31.39 28.01 61.75
C GLY A 152 31.24 27.57 60.29
N SER A 153 32.38 27.39 59.61
CA SER A 153 32.42 26.81 58.27
C SER A 153 32.14 25.31 58.33
N MET A 154 31.14 24.84 57.56
CA MET A 154 30.79 23.42 57.46
C MET A 154 31.96 22.55 57.00
N ILE A 155 32.85 23.08 56.15
CA ILE A 155 34.08 22.42 55.69
C ILE A 155 34.96 22.03 56.88
N THR A 156 35.30 23.00 57.74
CA THR A 156 36.15 22.80 58.92
C THR A 156 35.50 21.87 59.95
N ILE A 157 34.16 21.88 60.05
CA ILE A 157 33.43 20.93 60.90
C ILE A 157 33.58 19.50 60.39
N MET A 158 33.41 19.28 59.08
CA MET A 158 33.55 17.95 58.46
C MET A 158 34.99 17.43 58.47
N GLU A 159 35.98 18.28 58.20
CA GLU A 159 37.40 17.92 58.27
C GLU A 159 37.79 17.43 59.67
N ASN A 160 37.40 18.18 60.71
CA ASN A 160 37.64 17.78 62.10
C ASN A 160 36.85 16.53 62.48
N LEU A 161 35.57 16.43 62.10
CA LEU A 161 34.70 15.29 62.43
C LEU A 161 35.23 13.98 61.82
N LEU A 162 35.61 13.99 60.54
CA LEU A 162 36.14 12.80 59.86
C LEU A 162 37.54 12.43 60.37
N THR A 163 38.40 13.43 60.63
CA THR A 163 39.73 13.19 61.23
C THR A 163 39.61 12.58 62.63
N ASN A 164 38.64 13.03 63.44
CA ASN A 164 38.39 12.49 64.78
C ASN A 164 37.77 11.08 64.75
N LEU A 165 36.85 10.81 63.80
CA LEU A 165 36.17 9.51 63.69
C LEU A 165 37.09 8.39 63.21
N PHE A 166 37.90 8.64 62.18
CA PHE A 166 38.80 7.62 61.61
C PHE A 166 40.22 7.67 62.20
N GLY A 167 40.56 8.72 62.94
CA GLY A 167 41.89 8.95 63.50
C GLY A 167 42.89 9.48 62.47
N SER A 168 43.81 10.34 62.92
CA SER A 168 44.81 11.00 62.06
C SER A 168 45.75 10.03 61.33
N SER A 169 45.88 8.78 61.79
CA SER A 169 46.68 7.74 61.15
C SER A 169 46.03 7.14 59.89
N SER A 170 44.73 7.31 59.71
CA SER A 170 43.97 6.69 58.61
C SER A 170 44.03 7.50 57.31
N PHE A 171 44.49 8.76 57.38
CA PHE A 171 44.66 9.64 56.23
C PHE A 171 46.14 9.81 55.91
N THR A 172 46.53 9.59 54.65
CA THR A 172 47.92 9.75 54.21
C THR A 172 48.18 11.22 53.87
N GLY A 173 48.28 12.06 54.90
CA GLY A 173 48.43 13.52 54.80
C GLY A 173 47.20 14.28 55.29
N THR A 174 47.18 15.60 55.03
CA THR A 174 46.06 16.46 55.43
C THR A 174 44.80 16.11 54.64
N PHE A 175 43.77 15.60 55.33
CA PHE A 175 42.44 15.47 54.75
C PHE A 175 41.85 16.86 54.52
N MET A 176 41.41 17.13 53.28
CA MET A 176 40.84 18.41 52.86
C MET A 176 39.50 18.19 52.17
N VAL A 177 38.51 19.04 52.48
CA VAL A 177 37.19 18.96 51.85
C VAL A 177 36.98 20.15 50.93
N GLU A 178 36.89 19.90 49.62
CA GLU A 178 36.76 20.95 48.61
C GLU A 178 35.46 21.76 48.78
N ARG A 179 34.33 21.06 48.99
CA ARG A 179 32.99 21.67 49.11
C ARG A 179 32.13 20.83 50.05
N VAL A 180 31.38 21.50 50.94
CA VAL A 180 30.26 20.89 51.69
C VAL A 180 29.03 21.77 51.52
N HIS A 181 27.88 21.15 51.34
CA HIS A 181 26.58 21.81 51.33
C HIS A 181 25.51 20.83 51.87
N PRO A 182 24.51 21.31 52.63
CA PRO A 182 23.30 20.53 52.87
C PRO A 182 22.61 20.22 51.55
N THR A 183 22.12 18.99 51.38
CA THR A 183 21.31 18.63 50.22
C THR A 183 19.90 19.19 50.41
N LEU A 184 19.42 20.02 49.48
CA LEU A 184 18.05 20.60 49.51
C LEU A 184 16.95 19.59 49.12
N GLY A 185 17.26 18.29 49.13
CA GLY A 185 16.40 17.22 48.63
C GLY A 185 15.46 16.65 49.69
N LEU A 186 14.51 15.84 49.23
CA LEU A 186 13.68 15.01 50.12
C LEU A 186 14.58 14.17 51.04
N HIS A 187 14.26 14.16 52.32
CA HIS A 187 14.93 13.33 53.32
C HIS A 187 14.92 11.86 52.84
N PRO A 188 16.03 11.12 52.95
CA PRO A 188 16.08 9.72 52.53
C PRO A 188 14.96 8.93 53.23
N ALA A 189 14.32 8.04 52.47
CA ALA A 189 13.29 7.16 52.99
C ALA A 189 13.85 6.32 54.14
N LEU A 190 13.10 6.22 55.23
CA LEU A 190 13.57 5.60 56.46
C LEU A 190 13.68 4.07 56.29
N GLY A 191 14.89 3.57 56.04
CA GLY A 191 15.19 2.13 56.01
C GLY A 191 15.53 1.54 54.63
N ALA A 192 16.39 2.22 53.86
CA ALA A 192 17.14 1.61 52.74
C ALA A 192 18.54 1.19 53.21
#